data_AF-A0A067QZN7-F1
#
_entry.id   AF-A0A067QZN7-F1
#
_cell.length_a   1.000
_cell.length_b   1.000
_cell.length_c   1.000
_cell.angle_alpha   90.00
_cell.angle_beta   90.00
_cell.angle_gamma   90.00
#
_symmetry.space_group_name_H-M   'P 1'
#
loop_
_entity.id
_entity.type
_entity.pdbx_description
1 polymer ?
#
loop_
_entity_poly.entity_id
_entity_poly.type
_entity_poly.pdbx_seq_one_letter_code
_entity_poly.pdbx_strand_id
1 'polypeptide(L)'
;MNDIPHVLVQRIRKTRGWKESDPKYSETKDILLKVWDGLQQKADANKDGQVSHEEWVSMWNDYAKNPEKALEWQNRYMNFMFDLEDSSGDGSIDEEEFKSLCVSYGLNPQDSAEAYNKFTSNKTVDITREVFAGLWKQFFASEDPNAPGNYIFGKVPL
;
A
#
# COMPACT_ATOMS: atom_id res chain seq x y z
N MET A 1 18.36 -15.51 -6.68
CA MET A 1 17.91 -14.14 -7.00
C MET A 1 16.76 -13.88 -6.04
N ASN A 2 16.76 -12.80 -5.25
CA ASN A 2 15.67 -12.56 -4.30
C ASN A 2 14.61 -11.74 -5.01
N ASP A 3 13.59 -12.41 -5.50
CA ASP A 3 12.41 -11.84 -6.14
C ASP A 3 11.65 -10.92 -5.15
N ILE A 4 11.02 -9.87 -5.65
CA ILE A 4 10.43 -8.78 -4.85
C ILE A 4 9.50 -9.28 -3.72
N PRO A 5 8.63 -10.28 -3.96
CA PRO A 5 7.81 -10.87 -2.89
C PRO A 5 8.64 -11.43 -1.74
N HIS A 6 9.76 -12.11 -2.02
CA HIS A 6 10.61 -12.69 -0.99
C HIS A 6 11.21 -11.62 -0.08
N VAL A 7 11.71 -10.53 -0.66
CA VAL A 7 12.32 -9.43 0.12
C VAL A 7 11.26 -8.73 0.99
N LEU A 8 10.08 -8.47 0.44
CA LEU A 8 8.98 -7.83 1.19
C LEU A 8 8.48 -8.70 2.33
N VAL A 9 8.23 -9.99 2.08
CA VAL A 9 7.80 -10.96 3.11
C VAL A 9 8.81 -11.02 4.27
N GLN A 10 10.11 -11.03 3.97
CA GLN A 10 11.14 -11.04 5.01
C GLN A 10 11.19 -9.73 5.82
N ARG A 11 10.95 -8.58 5.18
CA ARG A 11 10.85 -7.29 5.89
C ARG A 11 9.64 -7.27 6.82
N ILE A 12 8.46 -7.65 6.30
CA ILE A 12 7.21 -7.69 7.07
C ILE A 12 7.37 -8.61 8.28
N ARG A 13 7.90 -9.82 8.06
CA ARG A 13 8.19 -10.77 9.14
C ARG A 13 9.05 -10.15 10.25
N LYS A 14 10.14 -9.46 9.88
CA LYS A 14 11.05 -8.81 10.84
C LYS A 14 10.37 -7.68 11.59
N THR A 15 9.63 -6.83 10.89
CA THR A 15 8.91 -5.70 11.50
C THR A 15 7.80 -6.18 12.45
N ARG A 16 7.09 -7.24 12.08
CA ARG A 16 5.97 -7.80 12.86
C ARG A 16 6.41 -8.83 13.92
N GLY A 17 7.69 -9.18 13.98
CA GLY A 17 8.21 -10.17 14.92
C GLY A 17 7.69 -11.60 14.69
N TRP A 18 7.18 -11.90 13.48
CA TRP A 18 6.59 -13.20 13.16
C TRP A 18 7.64 -14.31 13.03
N LYS A 19 7.26 -15.52 13.46
CA LYS A 19 8.03 -16.74 13.22
C LYS A 19 7.66 -17.30 11.84
N GLU A 20 8.55 -18.10 11.25
CA GLU A 20 8.26 -18.74 9.94
C GLU A 20 7.10 -19.74 10.01
N SER A 21 6.82 -20.28 11.20
CA SER A 21 5.69 -21.17 11.47
C SER A 21 4.37 -20.42 11.72
N ASP A 22 4.38 -19.09 11.68
CA ASP A 22 3.17 -18.29 11.92
C ASP A 22 2.22 -18.38 10.72
N PRO A 23 0.94 -18.74 10.90
CA PRO A 23 -0.04 -18.74 9.82
C PRO A 23 -0.09 -17.40 9.05
N LYS A 24 0.05 -16.26 9.75
CA LYS A 24 0.04 -14.93 9.13
C LYS A 24 1.21 -14.75 8.15
N TYR A 25 2.37 -15.35 8.43
CA TYR A 25 3.52 -15.31 7.54
C TYR A 25 3.26 -16.05 6.23
N SER A 26 2.65 -17.25 6.30
CA SER A 26 2.31 -18.02 5.10
C SER A 26 1.23 -17.32 4.26
N GLU A 27 0.20 -16.79 4.91
CA GLU A 27 -0.90 -16.08 4.25
C GLU A 27 -0.42 -14.81 3.54
N THR A 28 0.37 -13.98 4.24
CA THR A 28 0.99 -12.76 3.69
C THR A 28 1.85 -13.09 2.48
N LYS A 29 2.64 -14.17 2.55
CA LYS A 29 3.47 -14.62 1.44
C LYS A 29 2.63 -15.01 0.23
N ASP A 30 1.56 -15.77 0.42
CA ASP A 30 0.69 -16.21 -0.67
C ASP A 30 -0.06 -15.03 -1.33
N ILE A 31 -0.48 -14.04 -0.54
CA ILE A 31 -1.10 -12.82 -1.06
C ILE A 31 -0.09 -12.02 -1.89
N LEU A 32 1.13 -11.80 -1.37
CA LEU A 32 2.18 -11.07 -2.09
C LEU A 32 2.59 -11.74 -3.40
N LEU A 33 2.66 -13.08 -3.44
CA LEU A 33 2.93 -13.81 -4.67
C LEU A 33 1.81 -13.61 -5.70
N LYS A 34 0.53 -13.70 -5.30
CA LYS A 34 -0.61 -13.47 -6.21
C LYS A 34 -0.68 -12.03 -6.71
N VAL A 35 -0.35 -11.05 -5.87
CA VAL A 35 -0.26 -9.64 -6.27
C VAL A 35 0.86 -9.46 -7.28
N TRP A 36 2.04 -10.04 -7.03
CA TRP A 36 3.18 -9.98 -7.93
C TRP A 36 2.92 -10.63 -9.28
N ASP A 37 2.29 -11.81 -9.30
CA ASP A 37 1.92 -12.48 -10.54
C ASP A 37 0.94 -11.62 -11.37
N GLY A 38 -0.04 -11.00 -10.72
CA GLY A 38 -0.99 -10.09 -11.37
C GLY A 38 -0.32 -8.81 -11.89
N LEU A 39 0.63 -8.27 -11.13
CA LEU A 39 1.42 -7.11 -11.50
C LEU A 39 2.30 -7.41 -12.72
N GLN A 40 3.10 -8.49 -12.70
CA GLN A 40 3.95 -8.88 -13.82
C GLN A 40 3.12 -9.06 -15.10
N GLN A 41 1.98 -9.77 -15.05
CA GLN A 41 1.14 -9.96 -16.23
C GLN A 41 0.61 -8.67 -16.88
N LYS A 42 0.61 -7.55 -16.16
CA LYS A 42 0.09 -6.26 -16.63
C LYS A 42 1.16 -5.22 -16.88
N ALA A 43 2.22 -5.21 -16.08
CA ALA A 43 3.27 -4.21 -16.12
C ALA A 43 4.52 -4.70 -16.85
N ASP A 44 4.90 -5.98 -16.74
CA ASP A 44 6.07 -6.56 -17.40
C ASP A 44 5.78 -6.77 -18.90
N ALA A 45 5.87 -5.67 -19.66
CA ALA A 45 5.55 -5.62 -21.08
C ALA A 45 6.63 -6.30 -21.91
N ASN A 46 7.90 -6.22 -21.47
CA ASN A 46 9.03 -6.83 -22.14
C ASN A 46 9.25 -8.32 -21.76
N LYS A 47 8.54 -8.82 -20.74
CA LYS A 47 8.59 -10.19 -20.21
C LYS A 47 9.97 -10.58 -19.69
N ASP A 48 10.70 -9.64 -19.11
CA ASP A 48 12.03 -9.87 -18.55
C ASP A 48 11.99 -10.34 -17.09
N GLY A 49 10.79 -10.45 -16.50
CA GLY A 49 10.57 -10.85 -15.11
C GLY A 49 10.74 -9.71 -14.11
N GLN A 50 10.95 -8.48 -14.57
CA GLN A 50 11.03 -7.27 -13.76
C GLN A 50 9.95 -6.28 -14.20
N VAL A 51 9.73 -5.25 -13.38
CA VAL A 51 8.86 -4.13 -13.75
C VAL A 51 9.73 -2.88 -13.69
N SER A 52 10.04 -2.33 -14.86
CA SER A 52 10.77 -1.08 -14.99
C SER A 52 9.98 0.11 -14.47
N HIS A 53 10.66 1.24 -14.25
CA HIS A 53 10.00 2.47 -13.82
C HIS A 53 8.99 2.95 -14.87
N GLU A 54 9.33 2.86 -16.15
CA GLU A 54 8.48 3.24 -17.28
C GLU A 54 7.21 2.37 -17.35
N GLU A 55 7.36 1.06 -17.18
CA GLU A 55 6.24 0.12 -17.12
C GLU A 55 5.31 0.39 -15.94
N TRP A 56 5.89 0.65 -14.76
CA TRP A 56 5.14 1.01 -13.56
C TRP A 56 4.33 2.30 -13.76
N VAL A 57 4.95 3.35 -14.30
CA VAL A 57 4.29 4.64 -14.57
C VAL A 57 3.20 4.48 -15.63
N SER A 58 3.47 3.75 -16.71
CA SER A 58 2.48 3.51 -17.77
C SER A 58 1.24 2.78 -17.22
N MET A 59 1.46 1.75 -16.41
CA MET A 59 0.39 0.99 -15.77
C MET A 59 -0.48 1.87 -14.87
N TRP A 60 0.11 2.71 -14.02
CA TRP A 60 -0.66 3.60 -13.15
C TRP A 60 -1.35 4.73 -13.91
N ASN A 61 -0.75 5.23 -15.00
CA ASN A 61 -1.41 6.19 -15.88
C ASN A 61 -2.66 5.60 -16.53
N ASP A 62 -2.64 4.32 -16.92
CA ASP A 62 -3.82 3.66 -17.47
C ASP A 62 -4.90 3.41 -16.41
N TYR A 63 -4.51 3.12 -15.17
CA TYR A 63 -5.44 3.08 -14.03
C TYR A 63 -6.10 4.45 -13.78
N ALA A 64 -5.31 5.53 -13.76
CA ALA A 64 -5.80 6.88 -13.49
C ALA A 64 -6.86 7.34 -14.50
N LYS A 65 -6.82 6.85 -15.74
CA LYS A 65 -7.84 7.13 -16.76
C LYS A 65 -9.21 6.50 -16.44
N ASN A 66 -9.25 5.37 -15.72
CA ASN A 66 -10.46 4.64 -15.39
C ASN A 66 -10.37 3.95 -14.01
N PRO A 67 -10.29 4.71 -12.90
CA PRO A 67 -10.11 4.13 -11.55
C PRO A 67 -11.30 3.28 -11.10
N GLU A 68 -12.49 3.50 -11.68
CA GLU A 68 -13.69 2.69 -11.44
C GLU A 68 -13.63 1.30 -12.08
N LYS A 69 -12.67 1.05 -12.97
CA LYS A 69 -12.41 -0.26 -13.59
C LYS A 69 -11.10 -0.87 -13.07
N ALA A 70 -10.84 -0.69 -11.77
CA ALA A 70 -9.72 -1.32 -11.09
C ALA A 70 -9.68 -2.83 -11.40
N LEU A 71 -8.51 -3.31 -11.81
CA LEU A 71 -8.28 -4.73 -12.06
C LEU A 71 -8.27 -5.49 -10.74
N GLU A 72 -8.62 -6.77 -10.77
CA GLU A 72 -8.63 -7.64 -9.57
C GLU A 72 -7.34 -7.56 -8.75
N TRP A 73 -6.18 -7.56 -9.42
CA TRP A 73 -4.89 -7.50 -8.73
C TRP A 73 -4.66 -6.15 -8.03
N GLN A 74 -5.19 -5.04 -8.55
CA GLN A 74 -5.12 -3.71 -7.92
C GLN A 74 -5.95 -3.67 -6.65
N ASN A 75 -7.15 -4.25 -6.69
CA ASN A 75 -7.99 -4.41 -5.49
C ASN A 75 -7.30 -5.32 -4.47
N ARG A 76 -6.67 -6.43 -4.89
CA ARG A 76 -5.90 -7.30 -4.00
C ARG A 76 -4.71 -6.57 -3.39
N TYR A 77 -4.02 -5.73 -4.17
CA TYR A 77 -2.88 -4.95 -3.69
C TYR A 77 -3.30 -3.88 -2.68
N MET A 78 -4.37 -3.14 -2.96
CA MET A 78 -4.95 -2.16 -2.01
C MET A 78 -5.34 -2.85 -0.70
N ASN A 79 -6.06 -3.99 -0.77
CA ASN A 79 -6.44 -4.75 0.43
C ASN A 79 -5.22 -5.27 1.20
N PHE A 80 -4.21 -5.75 0.49
CA PHE A 80 -2.95 -6.17 1.11
C PHE A 80 -2.25 -5.02 1.83
N MET A 81 -2.22 -3.82 1.25
CA MET A 81 -1.64 -2.64 1.89
C MET A 81 -2.42 -2.23 3.13
N PHE A 82 -3.75 -2.32 3.10
CA PHE A 82 -4.58 -2.13 4.28
C PHE A 82 -4.24 -3.15 5.38
N ASP A 83 -4.20 -4.45 5.06
CA ASP A 83 -3.88 -5.51 6.02
C ASP A 83 -2.43 -5.40 6.54
N LEU A 84 -1.55 -4.84 5.70
CA LEU A 84 -0.18 -4.53 6.10
C LEU A 84 -0.13 -3.35 7.06
N GLU A 85 -1.05 -2.39 6.99
CA GLU A 85 -1.14 -1.24 7.90
C GLU A 85 -1.84 -1.62 9.21
N ASP A 86 -3.04 -2.21 9.12
CA ASP A 86 -3.87 -2.74 10.22
C ASP A 86 -3.22 -3.97 10.87
N SER A 87 -2.31 -3.69 11.78
CA SER A 87 -1.50 -4.68 12.46
C SER A 87 -2.20 -5.38 13.61
N SER A 88 -3.11 -4.63 14.24
CA SER A 88 -3.98 -5.06 15.32
C SER A 88 -5.03 -6.03 14.80
N GLY A 89 -5.46 -5.87 13.55
CA GLY A 89 -6.52 -6.65 12.91
C GLY A 89 -7.91 -6.22 13.39
N ASP A 90 -8.07 -4.98 13.85
CA ASP A 90 -9.34 -4.46 14.35
C ASP A 90 -10.25 -3.91 13.24
N GLY A 91 -9.75 -3.89 11.99
CA GLY A 91 -10.48 -3.43 10.83
C GLY A 91 -10.36 -1.92 10.59
N SER A 92 -9.48 -1.24 11.30
CA SER A 92 -9.16 0.18 11.13
C SER A 92 -7.67 0.43 11.25
N ILE A 93 -7.17 1.46 10.56
CA ILE A 93 -5.78 1.89 10.69
C ILE A 93 -5.73 3.05 11.68
N ASP A 94 -5.01 2.87 12.79
CA ASP A 94 -4.80 3.92 13.78
C ASP A 94 -3.52 4.74 13.54
N GLU A 95 -3.34 5.80 14.34
CA GLU A 95 -2.18 6.71 14.20
C GLU A 95 -0.85 6.02 14.54
N GLU A 96 -0.84 5.11 15.52
CA GLU A 96 0.37 4.40 15.94
C GLU A 96 0.81 3.39 14.87
N GLU A 97 -0.15 2.68 14.27
CA GLU A 97 0.06 1.75 13.18
C GLU A 97 0.62 2.47 11.95
N PHE A 98 -0.02 3.57 11.55
CA PHE A 98 0.41 4.39 10.43
C PHE A 98 1.84 4.94 10.63
N LYS A 99 2.12 5.50 11.82
CA LYS A 99 3.45 6.02 12.17
C LYS A 99 4.51 4.92 12.17
N SER A 100 4.21 3.78 12.79
CA SER A 100 5.13 2.65 12.85
C SER A 100 5.52 2.20 11.45
N LEU A 101 4.54 2.10 10.54
CA LEU A 101 4.80 1.74 9.16
C LEU A 101 5.65 2.81 8.45
N CYS A 102 5.28 4.08 8.55
CA CYS A 102 6.01 5.19 7.93
C CYS A 102 7.48 5.25 8.39
N VAL A 103 7.73 5.09 9.69
CA VAL A 103 9.09 5.04 10.25
C VAL A 103 9.87 3.82 9.74
N SER A 104 9.21 2.67 9.58
CA SER A 104 9.85 1.49 8.99
C SER A 104 10.30 1.70 7.54
N TYR A 105 9.66 2.64 6.83
CA TYR A 105 10.03 3.09 5.49
C TYR A 105 10.96 4.31 5.48
N GLY A 106 11.43 4.77 6.65
CA GLY A 106 12.40 5.86 6.79
C GLY A 106 11.80 7.27 6.75
N LEU A 107 10.49 7.41 6.94
CA LEU A 107 9.84 8.72 7.03
C LEU A 107 9.97 9.33 8.43
N ASN A 108 9.90 10.66 8.49
CA ASN A 108 9.91 11.41 9.75
C ASN A 108 8.60 11.14 10.52
N PRO A 109 8.66 10.80 11.82
CA PRO A 109 7.47 10.65 12.66
C PRO A 109 6.55 11.89 12.70
N GLN A 110 7.11 13.09 12.59
CA GLN A 110 6.34 14.35 12.59
C GLN A 110 5.51 14.48 11.31
N ASP A 111 6.14 14.33 10.15
CA ASP A 111 5.47 14.36 8.84
C ASP A 111 4.37 13.28 8.75
N SER A 112 4.63 12.10 9.35
CA SER A 112 3.66 11.01 9.41
C SER A 112 2.44 11.37 10.27
N ALA A 113 2.65 12.06 11.41
CA ALA A 113 1.54 12.53 12.25
C ALA A 113 0.69 13.60 11.54
N GLU A 114 1.35 14.52 10.84
CA GLU A 114 0.65 15.56 10.07
C GLU A 114 -0.14 14.96 8.91
N ALA A 115 0.45 14.03 8.17
CA ALA A 115 -0.21 13.28 7.11
C ALA A 115 -1.45 12.54 7.65
N TYR A 116 -1.30 11.83 8.78
CA TYR A 116 -2.41 11.14 9.45
C TYR A 116 -3.56 12.08 9.77
N ASN A 117 -3.27 13.22 10.40
CA ASN A 117 -4.31 14.22 10.69
C ASN A 117 -5.00 14.74 9.42
N LYS A 118 -4.27 14.92 8.32
CA LYS A 118 -4.86 15.40 7.07
C LYS A 118 -5.84 14.40 6.46
N PHE A 119 -5.45 13.14 6.28
CA PHE A 119 -6.33 12.18 5.62
C PHE A 119 -7.47 11.67 6.50
N THR A 120 -7.34 11.77 7.83
CA THR A 120 -8.40 11.43 8.81
C THR A 120 -9.34 12.60 9.14
N SER A 121 -9.18 13.74 8.47
CA SER A 121 -9.93 14.97 8.78
C SER A 121 -9.84 15.36 10.26
N ASN A 122 -8.61 15.46 10.78
CA ASN A 122 -8.29 15.65 12.20
C ASN A 122 -8.90 14.58 13.10
N LYS A 123 -8.73 13.31 12.74
CA LYS A 123 -9.18 12.14 13.53
C LYS A 123 -10.70 12.07 13.71
N THR A 124 -11.46 12.64 12.78
CA THR A 124 -12.93 12.56 12.78
C THR A 124 -13.45 11.43 11.90
N VAL A 125 -12.56 10.83 11.08
CA VAL A 125 -12.87 9.72 10.19
C VAL A 125 -12.01 8.51 10.59
N ASP A 126 -12.68 7.41 10.91
CA ASP A 126 -12.03 6.11 11.12
C ASP A 126 -11.61 5.52 9.78
N ILE A 127 -10.37 5.05 9.72
CA ILE A 127 -9.76 4.56 8.48
C ILE A 127 -10.06 3.08 8.34
N THR A 128 -11.33 2.81 8.07
CA THR A 128 -11.82 1.48 7.66
C THR A 128 -11.31 1.14 6.26
N ARG A 129 -11.43 -0.13 5.88
CA ARG A 129 -11.04 -0.62 4.56
C ARG A 129 -11.73 0.14 3.43
N GLU A 130 -13.00 0.48 3.60
CA GLU A 130 -13.78 1.24 2.63
C GLU A 130 -13.26 2.68 2.46
N VAL A 131 -12.90 3.32 3.58
CA VAL A 131 -12.31 4.67 3.57
C VAL A 131 -10.93 4.63 2.93
N PHE A 132 -10.10 3.66 3.30
CA PHE A 132 -8.78 3.48 2.71
C PHE A 132 -8.84 3.24 1.20
N ALA A 133 -9.81 2.45 0.71
CA ALA A 133 -10.01 2.26 -0.73
C ALA A 133 -10.34 3.59 -1.46
N GLY A 134 -11.13 4.47 -0.83
CA GLY A 134 -11.41 5.81 -1.35
C GLY A 134 -10.15 6.69 -1.41
N LEU A 135 -9.35 6.69 -0.34
CA LEU A 135 -8.08 7.42 -0.28
C LEU A 135 -7.06 6.88 -1.29
N TRP A 136 -6.99 5.56 -1.46
CA TRP A 136 -6.15 4.89 -2.45
C TRP A 136 -6.48 5.34 -3.87
N LYS A 137 -7.77 5.39 -4.22
CA LYS A 137 -8.22 5.94 -5.51
C LYS A 137 -7.79 7.39 -5.68
N GLN A 138 -7.93 8.22 -4.65
CA GLN A 138 -7.47 9.61 -4.70
C GLN A 138 -5.96 9.70 -4.95
N PHE A 139 -5.15 8.93 -4.23
CA PHE A 139 -3.70 8.96 -4.40
C PHE A 139 -3.25 8.66 -5.84
N PHE A 140 -3.88 7.67 -6.49
CA PHE A 140 -3.46 7.22 -7.82
C PHE A 140 -4.17 7.91 -8.99
N ALA A 141 -5.30 8.57 -8.77
CA ALA A 141 -6.12 9.10 -9.86
C ALA A 141 -6.63 10.54 -9.65
N SER A 142 -6.46 11.13 -8.47
CA SER A 142 -6.89 12.51 -8.24
C SER A 142 -5.91 13.50 -8.87
N GLU A 143 -6.44 14.52 -9.52
CA GLU A 143 -5.67 15.70 -9.95
C GLU A 143 -5.70 16.82 -8.91
N ASP A 144 -6.49 16.69 -7.84
CA ASP A 144 -6.53 17.66 -6.74
C ASP A 144 -5.28 17.53 -5.85
N PRO A 145 -4.40 18.55 -5.81
CA PRO A 145 -3.18 18.52 -4.98
C PRO A 145 -3.50 18.49 -3.47
N ASN A 146 -4.71 18.85 -3.07
CA ASN A 146 -5.13 18.85 -1.67
C ASN A 146 -5.95 17.62 -1.28
N ALA A 147 -6.11 16.64 -2.18
CA ALA A 147 -6.88 15.43 -1.89
C ALA A 147 -6.32 14.72 -0.64
N PRO A 148 -7.18 14.31 0.31
CA PRO A 148 -6.78 13.53 1.49
C PRO A 148 -5.91 12.31 1.14
N GLY A 149 -6.20 11.64 0.02
CA GLY A 149 -5.42 10.52 -0.49
C GLY A 149 -3.93 10.81 -0.67
N ASN A 150 -3.53 12.05 -0.94
CA ASN A 150 -2.13 12.42 -1.16
C ASN A 150 -1.23 12.18 0.07
N TYR A 151 -1.83 11.95 1.24
CA TYR A 151 -1.15 11.81 2.52
C TYR A 151 -1.08 10.36 3.03
N ILE A 152 -1.70 9.38 2.35
CA ILE A 152 -1.76 7.98 2.85
C ILE A 152 -0.43 7.23 2.84
N PHE A 153 0.64 7.81 2.31
CA PHE A 153 2.00 7.24 2.41
C PHE A 153 2.94 8.13 3.23
N GLY A 154 2.40 8.95 4.12
CA GLY A 154 3.15 9.68 5.15
C GLY A 154 3.98 10.85 4.64
N LYS A 155 3.93 11.14 3.34
CA LYS A 155 4.58 12.31 2.75
C LYS A 155 3.60 13.48 2.71
N VAL A 156 4.07 14.62 3.20
CA VAL A 156 3.44 15.91 2.93
C VAL A 156 4.06 16.43 1.63
N PRO A 157 3.28 16.68 0.56
CA PRO A 157 3.80 17.35 -0.62
C PRO A 157 4.44 18.69 -0.20
N LEU A 158 5.67 18.93 -0.67
CA LEU A 158 6.38 20.19 -0.47
C LEU A 158 5.65 21.37 -1.12
#